data_AF-A0A285CMB5-F1
#
_entry.id   AF-A0A285CMB5-F1
#
_cell.length_a   1.000
_cell.length_b   1.000
_cell.length_c   1.000
_cell.angle_alpha   90.00
_cell.angle_beta   90.00
_cell.angle_gamma   90.00
#
_symmetry.space_group_name_H-M   'P 1'
#
loop_
_entity.id
_entity.type
_entity.pdbx_description
1 polymer ?
#
loop_
_entity_poly.entity_id
_entity_poly.type
_entity_poly.pdbx_seq_one_letter_code
_entity_poly.pdbx_strand_id
1 'polypeptide(L)'
;MKELLQQVKQELEKAYDNSDSVDLDSSIQRIQAAKEQYGDKGTMIDDLIRSLTNARNATVQLENAGDISSSAAFGEAYNALDQAIESYTETDNDPV
;
A
#
# COMPACT_ATOMS: atom_id res chain seq x y z
N MET A 1 -5.45 -11.79 3.59
CA MET A 1 -5.43 -10.43 2.97
C MET A 1 -5.12 -9.33 3.98
N LYS A 2 -5.86 -9.20 5.09
CA LYS A 2 -5.63 -8.19 6.13
C LYS A 2 -4.19 -8.15 6.65
N GLU A 3 -3.61 -9.30 7.02
CA GLU A 3 -2.23 -9.38 7.50
C GLU A 3 -1.21 -8.91 6.46
N LEU A 4 -1.44 -9.23 5.19
CA LEU A 4 -0.61 -8.76 4.08
C LEU A 4 -0.68 -7.24 3.96
N LEU A 5 -1.89 -6.65 3.98
CA LEU A 5 -2.07 -5.21 3.93
C LEU A 5 -1.39 -4.50 5.11
N GLN A 6 -1.46 -5.08 6.31
CA GLN A 6 -0.76 -4.57 7.49
C GLN A 6 0.78 -4.65 7.35
N GLN A 7 1.30 -5.74 6.78
CA GLN A 7 2.73 -5.84 6.46
C GLN A 7 3.16 -4.76 5.47
N VAL A 8 2.41 -4.59 4.37
CA VAL A 8 2.72 -3.57 3.36
C VAL A 8 2.63 -2.16 3.93
N LYS A 9 1.72 -1.90 4.89
CA LYS A 9 1.66 -0.63 5.61
C LYS A 9 2.94 -0.32 6.38
N GLN A 10 3.47 -1.30 7.12
CA GLN A 10 4.74 -1.12 7.82
C GLN A 10 5.92 -0.95 6.86
N GLU A 11 5.89 -1.64 5.72
CA GLU A 11 6.89 -1.47 4.66
C GLU A 11 6.81 -0.04 4.09
N LEU A 12 5.62 0.47 3.79
CA LEU A 12 5.43 1.84 3.30
C LEU A 12 5.94 2.90 4.29
N GLU A 13 5.63 2.75 5.59
CA GLU A 13 6.14 3.64 6.63
C GLU A 13 7.67 3.61 6.71
N LYS A 14 8.27 2.41 6.64
CA LYS A 14 9.73 2.27 6.60
C LYS A 14 10.35 2.83 5.33
N ALA A 15 9.70 2.70 4.17
CA ALA A 15 10.16 3.23 2.90
C ALA A 15 10.15 4.77 2.90
N TYR A 16 9.23 5.38 3.64
CA TYR A 16 9.21 6.82 3.87
C TYR A 16 10.38 7.30 4.74
N ASP A 17 10.69 6.57 5.82
CA ASP A 17 11.80 6.90 6.71
C ASP A 17 13.18 6.49 6.16
N ASN A 18 13.25 5.43 5.34
CA ASN A 18 14.46 4.85 4.76
C ASN A 18 14.15 4.11 3.45
N SER A 19 14.30 4.82 2.32
CA SER A 19 14.00 4.30 0.97
C SER A 19 14.79 3.06 0.58
N ASP A 20 16.08 3.01 0.94
CA ASP A 20 17.03 1.97 0.52
C ASP A 20 16.73 0.56 1.09
N SER A 21 15.96 0.48 2.18
CA SER A 21 15.76 -0.78 2.93
C SER A 21 14.46 -1.50 2.63
N VAL A 22 13.60 -0.93 1.77
CA VAL A 22 12.25 -1.48 1.55
C VAL A 22 11.93 -1.64 0.07
N ASP A 23 11.58 -2.86 -0.30
CA ASP A 23 11.17 -3.24 -1.64
C ASP A 23 9.64 -3.14 -1.79
N LEU A 24 9.16 -1.93 -2.09
CA LEU A 24 7.73 -1.69 -2.32
C LEU A 24 7.20 -2.42 -3.58
N ASP A 25 8.07 -2.75 -4.54
CA ASP A 25 7.71 -3.54 -5.72
C ASP A 25 7.21 -4.93 -5.30
N SER A 26 7.93 -5.59 -4.40
CA SER A 26 7.56 -6.89 -3.83
C SER A 26 6.23 -6.83 -3.09
N SER A 27 6.00 -5.75 -2.33
CA SER A 27 4.72 -5.51 -1.64
C SER A 27 3.56 -5.38 -2.63
N ILE A 28 3.74 -4.63 -3.72
CA ILE A 28 2.74 -4.45 -4.77
C ILE A 28 2.41 -5.79 -5.45
N GLN A 29 3.43 -6.57 -5.83
CA GLN A 29 3.21 -7.88 -6.45
C GLN A 29 2.45 -8.85 -5.54
N ARG A 30 2.75 -8.84 -4.23
CA ARG A 30 2.04 -9.66 -3.25
C ARG A 30 0.58 -9.27 -3.14
N ILE A 31 0.26 -7.97 -3.10
CA ILE A 31 -1.13 -7.49 -3.07
C ILE A 31 -1.86 -7.87 -4.35
N GLN A 32 -1.20 -7.76 -5.51
CA GLN A 32 -1.79 -8.13 -6.80
C GLN A 32 -2.11 -9.63 -6.86
N ALA A 33 -1.19 -10.50 -6.44
CA ALA A 33 -1.44 -11.94 -6.37
C ALA A 33 -2.53 -12.28 -5.34
N ALA A 34 -2.57 -11.56 -4.22
CA ALA A 34 -3.62 -11.74 -3.22
C ALA A 34 -4.99 -11.27 -3.72
N LYS A 35 -5.06 -10.22 -4.56
CA LYS A 35 -6.30 -9.80 -5.22
C LYS A 35 -6.94 -10.96 -6.00
N GLU A 36 -6.12 -11.71 -6.74
CA GLU A 36 -6.59 -12.88 -7.50
C GLU A 36 -7.11 -14.02 -6.60
N GLN A 37 -6.56 -14.17 -5.39
CA GLN A 37 -6.96 -15.23 -4.45
C GLN A 37 -8.18 -14.87 -3.58
N TYR A 38 -8.25 -13.65 -3.07
CA TYR A 38 -9.28 -13.22 -2.12
C TYR A 38 -10.50 -12.60 -2.80
N GLY A 39 -10.46 -12.47 -4.13
CA GLY A 39 -11.52 -11.85 -4.92
C GLY A 39 -11.39 -10.32 -4.95
N ASP A 40 -11.84 -9.76 -6.06
CA ASP A 40 -11.82 -8.34 -6.31
C ASP A 40 -12.91 -7.65 -5.47
N LYS A 41 -12.53 -6.93 -4.40
CA LYS A 41 -13.45 -6.02 -3.68
C LYS A 41 -13.69 -4.73 -4.48
N GLY A 42 -13.82 -4.83 -5.80
CA GLY A 42 -13.91 -3.71 -6.71
C GLY A 42 -12.64 -2.88 -6.78
N THR A 43 -12.79 -1.60 -7.13
CA THR A 43 -11.67 -0.69 -7.45
C THR A 43 -10.75 -0.40 -6.26
N MET A 44 -11.14 -0.73 -5.03
CA MET A 44 -10.39 -0.39 -3.82
C MET A 44 -8.95 -0.96 -3.82
N ILE A 45 -8.78 -2.22 -4.23
CA ILE A 45 -7.46 -2.84 -4.31
C ILE A 45 -6.65 -2.30 -5.50
N ASP A 46 -7.31 -1.98 -6.62
CA ASP A 46 -6.65 -1.35 -7.76
C ASP A 46 -6.18 0.08 -7.44
N ASP A 47 -7.00 0.86 -6.73
CA ASP A 47 -6.67 2.20 -6.26
C ASP A 47 -5.52 2.15 -5.24
N LEU A 48 -5.50 1.14 -4.37
CA LEU A 48 -4.38 0.85 -3.48
C LEU A 48 -3.09 0.54 -4.25
N ILE A 49 -3.13 -0.40 -5.20
CA ILE A 49 -1.97 -0.77 -6.02
C ILE A 49 -1.44 0.45 -6.77
N ARG A 50 -2.32 1.26 -7.33
CA ARG A 50 -1.97 2.50 -8.03
C ARG A 50 -1.31 3.51 -7.09
N SER A 51 -1.85 3.69 -5.89
CA SER A 51 -1.29 4.61 -4.89
C SER A 51 0.09 4.15 -4.42
N LEU A 52 0.26 2.85 -4.15
CA LEU A 52 1.57 2.26 -3.80
C LEU A 52 2.59 2.41 -4.94
N THR A 53 2.16 2.22 -6.19
CA THR A 53 3.02 2.43 -7.36
C THR A 53 3.49 3.88 -7.47
N ASN A 54 2.59 4.83 -7.20
CA ASN A 54 2.93 6.25 -7.16
C ASN A 54 3.93 6.54 -6.02
N ALA A 55 3.68 6.02 -4.81
CA ALA A 55 4.60 6.18 -3.68
C ALA A 55 5.99 5.63 -3.99
N ARG A 56 6.08 4.42 -4.55
CA ARG A 56 7.33 3.80 -5.00
C ARG A 56 8.08 4.65 -6.03
N ASN A 57 7.37 5.16 -7.04
CA ASN A 57 7.99 6.04 -8.03
C ASN A 57 8.41 7.38 -7.44
N ALA A 58 7.71 7.85 -6.41
CA ALA A 58 8.05 9.04 -5.68
C ALA A 58 9.26 8.83 -4.77
N THR A 59 9.49 7.63 -4.24
CA THR A 59 10.72 7.24 -3.51
C THR A 59 11.95 7.39 -4.41
N VAL A 60 11.89 6.82 -5.62
CA VAL A 60 12.97 6.93 -6.61
C VAL A 60 13.24 8.38 -6.99
N GLN A 61 12.19 9.20 -7.07
CA GLN A 61 12.33 10.65 -7.33
C GLN A 61 12.88 11.42 -6.12
N LEU A 62 12.52 11.03 -4.89
CA LEU A 62 13.01 11.60 -3.63
C LEU A 62 14.53 11.45 -3.52
N GLU A 63 15.04 10.26 -3.83
CA GLU A 63 16.49 9.95 -3.86
C GLU A 63 17.25 10.81 -4.88
N ASN A 64 16.59 11.23 -5.96
CA ASN A 64 17.21 12.03 -7.02
C ASN A 64 17.05 13.56 -6.83
N ALA A 65 15.98 14.03 -6.19
CA ALA A 65 15.58 15.44 -6.21
C ALA A 65 15.23 16.07 -4.85
N GLY A 66 15.00 15.27 -3.79
CA GLY A 66 14.66 15.80 -2.46
C GLY A 66 13.35 16.61 -2.41
N ASP A 67 12.31 16.17 -3.13
CA ASP A 67 11.11 16.97 -3.38
C ASP A 67 9.91 16.62 -2.45
N ILE A 68 9.12 17.64 -2.12
CA ILE A 68 7.91 17.60 -1.26
C ILE A 68 6.81 16.73 -1.89
N SER A 69 6.81 16.64 -3.21
CA SER A 69 5.88 15.84 -4.01
C SER A 69 5.78 14.38 -3.54
N SER A 70 6.86 13.85 -2.97
CA SER A 70 6.88 12.47 -2.51
C SER A 70 6.05 12.24 -1.25
N SER A 71 6.05 13.18 -0.28
CA SER A 71 5.24 13.04 0.93
C SER A 71 3.73 12.93 0.64
N ALA A 72 3.24 13.56 -0.42
CA ALA A 72 1.84 13.44 -0.84
C ALA A 72 1.51 12.02 -1.32
N ALA A 73 2.36 11.43 -2.17
CA ALA A 73 2.16 10.09 -2.71
C ALA A 73 2.19 9.01 -1.61
N PHE A 74 3.09 9.14 -0.62
CA PHE A 74 3.12 8.26 0.55
C PHE A 74 1.86 8.39 1.40
N GLY A 75 1.36 9.62 1.62
CA GLY A 75 0.11 9.85 2.36
C GLY A 75 -1.11 9.24 1.67
N GLU A 76 -1.21 9.36 0.35
CA GLU A 76 -2.28 8.72 -0.43
C GLU A 76 -2.24 7.19 -0.32
N ALA A 77 -1.05 6.59 -0.47
CA ALA A 77 -0.86 5.15 -0.32
C ALA A 77 -1.19 4.65 1.10
N TYR A 78 -0.83 5.42 2.12
CA TYR A 78 -1.15 5.09 3.51
C TYR A 78 -2.66 5.07 3.77
N ASN A 79 -3.36 6.11 3.30
CA ASN A 79 -4.82 6.20 3.44
C ASN A 79 -5.53 5.06 2.70
N ALA A 80 -5.07 4.72 1.48
CA ALA A 80 -5.62 3.60 0.72
C ALA A 80 -5.42 2.26 1.43
N LEU A 81 -4.25 2.06 2.06
CA LEU A 81 -3.97 0.86 2.87
C LEU A 81 -4.88 0.78 4.09
N ASP A 82 -5.06 1.91 4.79
CA ASP A 82 -5.89 1.95 6.00
C ASP A 82 -7.34 1.57 5.68
N GLN A 83 -7.91 2.21 4.64
CA GLN A 83 -9.24 1.87 4.16
C GLN A 83 -9.34 0.40 3.74
N ALA A 84 -8.35 -0.13 3.02
CA ALA A 84 -8.36 -1.53 2.60
C ALA A 84 -8.35 -2.47 3.83
N ILE A 85 -7.51 -2.19 4.84
CA ILE A 85 -7.45 -2.95 6.08
C ILE A 85 -8.79 -2.90 6.83
N GLU A 86 -9.42 -1.74 6.92
CA GLU A 86 -10.74 -1.57 7.53
C GLU A 86 -11.80 -2.38 6.80
N SER A 87 -11.82 -2.31 5.46
CA SER A 87 -12.76 -3.08 4.63
C SER A 87 -12.67 -4.59 4.88
N TYR A 88 -11.47 -5.15 5.09
CA TYR A 88 -11.33 -6.56 5.46
C TYR A 88 -11.58 -6.84 6.95
N THR A 89 -11.59 -5.82 7.81
CA THR A 89 -11.92 -5.96 9.23
C THR A 89 -13.42 -5.95 9.47
N GLU A 90 -14.18 -5.15 8.71
CA GLU A 90 -15.64 -5.11 8.81
C GLU A 90 -16.30 -6.39 8.28
N THR A 91 -15.70 -7.09 7.31
CA THR A 91 -16.27 -8.36 6.80
C THR A 91 -16.07 -9.55 7.76
N ASP A 92 -15.18 -9.41 8.75
CA ASP A 92 -14.93 -10.43 9.79
C ASP A 92 -15.79 -10.20 11.05
N ASN A 93 -16.59 -9.12 11.09
CA ASN A 93 -17.51 -8.79 12.18
C ASN A 93 -18.97 -9.08 11.80
N ASP A 94 -19.25 -10.28 11.28
CA ASP A 94 -20.62 -10.80 11.25
C ASP A 94 -20.88 -11.56 12.57
N PRO A 95 -21.59 -10.98 13.55
CA PRO A 95 -22.06 -11.74 14.70
C PRO A 95 -23.25 -12.61 14.27
N VAL A 96 -23.01 -13.93 14.27
CA VAL A 96 -23.96 -15.07 14.45
C VAL A 96 -25.32 -15.05 13.78
#